data_AF-A0A653MJ29-F1
#
_entry.id   AF-A0A653MJ29-F1
#
_cell.length_a   1.000
_cell.length_b   1.000
_cell.length_c   1.000
_cell.angle_alpha   90.00
_cell.angle_beta   90.00
_cell.angle_gamma   90.00
#
_symmetry.space_group_name_H-M   'P 1'
#
loop_
_entity.id
_entity.type
_entity.pdbx_description
1 polymer ?
#
loop_
_entity_poly.entity_id
_entity_poly.type
_entity_poly.pdbx_seq_one_letter_code
_entity_poly.pdbx_strand_id
1 'polypeptide(L)'
;MRFVVDGMEFDLTAEDICASLRGRTPGPVQTHWVEVEGVRWPVKQALAIALQPDRPQFQSQTARRQLAKLGFLIGQDGQRASSGHQAFDELSLPVLDTVAATVSFSWRTAGSVTLDPAGIPCFPALPHVPGLYRFDFEPLSGDSLPSIYIGESIDLAKRVGNYRNAKTDRSRQRTSRRIHKELVSHLSHGGSVTLSIASSASLGVGGAQMDLRWTSARRMAENAAVLLAQMTGRAKVLNIDADLSDAPIFESD
;
A
#
# COMPACT_ATOMS: atom_id res chain seq x y z
N MET A 1 16.35 -13.24 34.54
CA MET A 1 15.53 -13.73 33.39
C MET A 1 16.24 -13.24 32.13
N ARG A 2 16.47 -14.12 31.15
CA ARG A 2 17.13 -13.74 29.90
C ARG A 2 16.16 -13.06 28.94
N PHE A 3 16.47 -11.86 28.47
CA PHE A 3 15.67 -11.17 27.45
C PHE A 3 16.54 -10.40 26.46
N VAL A 4 16.00 -10.26 25.25
CA VAL A 4 16.64 -9.50 24.17
C VAL A 4 16.10 -8.07 24.16
N VAL A 5 16.99 -7.08 24.25
CA VAL A 5 16.70 -5.66 23.99
C VAL A 5 17.60 -5.21 22.86
N ASP A 6 17.02 -4.68 21.78
CA ASP A 6 17.74 -4.23 20.57
C ASP A 6 18.76 -5.25 20.02
N GLY A 7 18.46 -6.54 20.13
CA GLY A 7 19.32 -7.63 19.65
C GLY A 7 20.42 -8.09 20.62
N MET A 8 20.57 -7.45 21.78
CA MET A 8 21.51 -7.86 22.83
C MET A 8 20.78 -8.67 23.92
N GLU A 9 21.36 -9.81 24.31
CA GLU A 9 20.87 -10.65 25.41
C GLU A 9 21.34 -10.08 26.76
N PHE A 10 20.39 -9.79 27.63
CA PHE A 10 20.63 -9.41 29.02
C PHE A 10 20.01 -10.43 29.94
N ASP A 11 20.69 -10.74 31.05
CA ASP A 11 20.10 -11.43 32.18
C ASP A 11 19.89 -10.39 33.29
N LEU A 12 18.64 -9.97 33.47
CA LEU A 12 18.26 -9.06 34.55
C LEU A 12 17.12 -9.67 35.34
N THR A 13 17.15 -9.43 36.64
CA THR A 13 16.10 -9.77 37.60
C THR A 13 15.41 -8.51 38.12
N ALA A 14 14.26 -8.67 38.78
CA ALA A 14 13.61 -7.55 39.46
C ALA A 14 14.51 -6.95 40.57
N GLU A 15 15.31 -7.79 41.24
CA GLU A 15 16.27 -7.35 42.26
C GLU A 15 17.38 -6.46 41.67
N ASP A 16 17.90 -6.81 40.50
CA ASP A 16 18.89 -6.00 39.78
C ASP A 16 18.33 -4.61 39.41
N ILE A 17 17.06 -4.55 38.98
CA ILE A 17 16.36 -3.30 38.68
C ILE A 17 16.25 -2.44 39.94
N CYS A 18 15.76 -2.99 41.06
CA CYS A 18 15.64 -2.28 42.33
C CYS A 18 17.01 -1.77 42.83
N ALA A 19 18.03 -2.64 42.81
CA ALA A 19 19.39 -2.31 43.24
C ALA A 19 20.00 -1.17 42.41
N SER A 20 19.77 -1.18 41.08
CA SER A 20 20.31 -0.15 40.17
C SER A 20 19.67 1.23 40.34
N LEU A 21 18.40 1.27 40.78
CA LEU A 21 17.62 2.50 40.98
C LEU A 21 17.76 3.08 42.39
N ARG A 22 18.21 2.28 43.36
CA ARG A 22 18.41 2.72 44.74
C ARG A 22 19.41 3.88 44.80
N GLY A 23 19.04 4.94 45.50
CA GLY A 23 19.86 6.15 45.64
C GLY A 23 19.86 7.09 44.41
N ARG A 24 19.07 6.79 43.36
CA ARG A 24 18.87 7.67 42.21
C ARG A 24 17.52 8.38 42.27
N THR A 25 17.39 9.47 41.52
CA THR A 25 16.15 10.26 41.47
C THR A 25 15.37 9.97 40.17
N PRO A 26 14.06 9.68 40.25
CA PRO A 26 13.21 9.57 39.07
C PRO A 26 13.11 10.92 38.36
N GLY A 27 13.20 10.90 37.04
CA GLY A 27 12.86 12.03 36.20
C GLY A 27 11.34 12.23 36.11
N PRO A 28 10.88 13.32 35.49
CA PRO A 28 9.45 13.59 35.34
C PRO A 28 8.79 12.50 34.49
N VAL A 29 7.70 11.93 35.01
CA VAL A 29 6.87 10.97 34.28
C VAL A 29 5.99 11.73 33.30
N GLN A 30 6.20 11.50 31.99
CA GLN A 30 5.43 12.15 30.94
C GLN A 30 4.17 11.39 30.54
N THR A 31 4.23 10.06 30.48
CA THR A 31 3.11 9.25 29.99
C THR A 31 3.10 7.89 30.64
N HIS A 32 4.20 7.15 30.61
CA HIS A 32 4.27 5.79 31.15
C HIS A 32 5.23 5.73 32.33
N TRP A 33 4.80 5.09 33.41
CA TRP A 33 5.61 4.88 34.60
C TRP A 33 5.65 3.42 35.03
N VAL A 34 6.70 3.08 35.78
CA VAL A 34 6.87 1.85 36.54
C VAL A 34 7.02 2.21 38.02
N GLU A 35 6.36 1.47 38.89
CA GLU A 35 6.54 1.63 40.34
C GLU A 35 7.64 0.68 40.83
N VAL A 36 8.64 1.24 41.51
CA VAL A 36 9.76 0.51 42.10
C VAL A 36 9.93 1.00 43.54
N GLU A 37 9.82 0.10 44.51
CA GLU A 37 9.88 0.41 45.95
C GLU A 37 8.96 1.60 46.35
N GLY A 38 7.75 1.67 45.77
CA GLY A 38 6.77 2.74 46.03
C GLY A 38 7.04 4.08 45.32
N VAL A 39 8.08 4.17 44.49
CA VAL A 39 8.43 5.36 43.71
C VAL A 39 8.09 5.15 42.23
N ARG A 40 7.45 6.14 41.60
CA ARG A 40 7.15 6.10 40.16
C ARG A 40 8.33 6.60 39.33
N TRP A 41 8.79 5.76 38.41
CA TRP A 41 9.87 6.04 37.48
C TRP A 41 9.38 6.08 36.05
N PRO A 42 9.90 6.98 35.19
CA PRO A 42 9.70 6.86 33.74
C PRO A 42 10.22 5.50 33.26
N VAL A 43 9.37 4.73 32.57
CA VAL A 43 9.68 3.33 32.17
C VAL A 43 11.00 3.21 31.41
N LYS A 44 11.34 4.22 30.60
CA LYS A 44 12.59 4.24 29.84
C LYS A 44 13.81 4.46 30.72
N GLN A 45 13.70 5.38 31.67
CA GLN A 45 14.78 5.70 32.58
C GLN A 45 15.08 4.50 33.50
N ALA A 46 14.03 3.88 34.05
CA ALA A 46 14.16 2.71 34.91
C ALA A 46 14.94 1.58 34.23
N LEU A 47 14.55 1.23 33.00
CA LEU A 47 15.21 0.18 32.25
C LEU A 47 16.62 0.58 31.78
N ALA A 48 16.83 1.83 31.37
CA ALA A 48 18.14 2.30 30.90
C ALA A 48 19.19 2.31 32.02
N ILE A 49 18.80 2.67 33.25
CA ILE A 49 19.70 2.66 34.40
C ILE A 49 20.17 1.23 34.71
N ALA A 50 19.26 0.25 34.67
CA ALA A 50 19.60 -1.14 34.94
C ALA A 50 20.47 -1.78 33.85
N LEU A 51 20.33 -1.33 32.60
CA LEU A 51 21.14 -1.82 31.47
C LEU A 51 22.52 -1.15 31.35
N GLN A 52 22.83 -0.17 32.21
CA GLN A 52 24.02 0.71 32.15
C GLN A 52 24.05 1.62 30.89
N PRO A 53 24.61 2.85 30.99
CA PRO A 53 24.11 4.02 30.27
C PRO A 53 24.65 4.23 28.84
N ASP A 54 25.25 3.23 28.21
CA ASP A 54 25.71 3.35 26.81
C ASP A 54 24.53 3.19 25.83
N ARG A 55 23.58 4.12 25.97
CA ARG A 55 22.43 4.47 25.11
C ARG A 55 21.72 3.29 24.43
N PRO A 56 20.82 2.60 25.14
CA PRO A 56 19.87 1.74 24.46
C PRO A 56 18.69 2.58 23.91
N GLN A 57 18.52 2.60 22.58
CA GLN A 57 17.45 3.30 21.84
C GLN A 57 16.16 2.47 21.78
N PHE A 58 15.65 1.99 22.91
CA PHE A 58 14.40 1.23 22.88
C PHE A 58 13.17 2.13 22.97
N GLN A 59 12.09 1.69 22.31
CA GLN A 59 10.78 2.32 22.41
C GLN A 59 10.17 2.13 23.82
N SER A 60 9.32 3.06 24.25
CA SER A 60 8.68 3.01 25.58
C SER A 60 7.88 1.72 25.79
N GLN A 61 7.29 1.19 24.72
CA GLN A 61 6.53 -0.06 24.75
C GLN A 61 7.41 -1.29 25.03
N THR A 62 8.65 -1.30 24.50
CA THR A 62 9.65 -2.33 24.80
C THR A 62 10.01 -2.28 26.28
N ALA A 63 10.31 -1.09 26.82
CA ALA A 63 10.62 -0.94 28.24
C ALA A 63 9.49 -1.42 29.15
N ARG A 64 8.26 -1.01 28.82
CA ARG A 64 7.05 -1.39 29.54
C ARG A 64 6.83 -2.89 29.55
N ARG A 65 7.01 -3.55 28.39
CA ARG A 65 6.85 -5.00 28.26
C ARG A 65 7.87 -5.77 29.09
N GLN A 66 9.13 -5.33 29.10
CA GLN A 66 10.17 -6.03 29.87
C GLN A 66 9.97 -5.85 31.38
N LEU A 67 9.67 -4.63 31.83
CA LEU A 67 9.40 -4.36 33.24
C LEU A 67 8.15 -5.10 33.75
N ALA A 68 7.08 -5.15 32.94
CA ALA A 68 5.88 -5.94 33.28
C ALA A 68 6.19 -7.45 33.36
N LYS A 69 7.03 -7.99 32.47
CA LYS A 69 7.47 -9.39 32.54
C LYS A 69 8.29 -9.71 33.80
N LEU A 70 8.99 -8.72 34.34
CA LEU A 70 9.72 -8.83 35.61
C LEU A 70 8.82 -8.66 36.84
N GLY A 71 7.51 -8.45 36.65
CA GLY A 71 6.52 -8.37 37.74
C GLY A 71 6.28 -6.98 38.31
N PHE A 72 6.83 -5.92 37.70
CA PHE A 72 6.60 -4.55 38.18
C PHE A 72 5.22 -4.03 37.84
N LEU A 73 4.66 -3.19 38.72
CA LEU A 73 3.44 -2.43 38.46
C LEU A 73 3.74 -1.30 37.47
N ILE A 74 2.92 -1.22 36.41
CA ILE A 74 3.05 -0.23 35.35
C ILE A 74 1.74 0.56 35.27
N GLY A 75 1.84 1.88 35.14
CA GLY A 75 0.69 2.73 34.85
C GLY A 75 0.96 3.78 33.77
N GLN A 76 -0.09 4.52 33.47
CA GLN A 76 -0.04 5.64 32.53
C GLN A 76 -0.64 6.86 33.22
N ASP A 77 0.12 7.95 33.34
CA ASP A 77 -0.42 9.21 33.84
C ASP A 77 -1.07 9.96 32.66
N GLY A 78 -2.39 9.91 32.66
CA GLY A 78 -3.25 10.47 31.62
C GLY A 78 -3.74 11.87 31.99
N GLN A 79 -2.90 12.88 31.87
CA GLN A 79 -3.37 14.10 31.21
C GLN A 79 -3.23 13.85 29.70
N ARG A 80 -4.10 12.99 29.17
CA ARG A 80 -4.68 13.32 27.88
C ARG A 80 -5.47 14.58 28.17
N ALA A 81 -4.87 15.75 27.95
CA ALA A 81 -5.66 16.77 27.30
C ALA A 81 -6.23 16.04 26.09
N SER A 82 -7.52 15.71 26.15
CA SER A 82 -8.27 15.66 24.92
C SER A 82 -8.08 17.06 24.34
N SER A 83 -7.02 17.25 23.55
CA SER A 83 -7.26 17.80 22.23
C SER A 83 -8.38 16.92 21.71
N GLY A 84 -9.63 17.35 21.96
CA GLY A 84 -10.67 16.99 21.04
C GLY A 84 -10.01 17.23 19.70
N HIS A 85 -9.98 16.22 18.85
CA HIS A 85 -10.11 16.53 17.45
C HIS A 85 -11.44 17.31 17.39
N GLN A 86 -11.40 18.61 17.69
CA GLN A 86 -12.38 19.51 17.15
C GLN A 86 -12.34 19.17 15.68
N ALA A 87 -13.49 18.70 15.17
CA ALA A 87 -13.63 18.43 13.76
C ALA A 87 -13.09 19.66 13.05
N PHE A 88 -11.95 19.47 12.40
CA PHE A 88 -11.30 20.56 11.72
C PHE A 88 -12.19 20.87 10.54
N ASP A 89 -12.83 22.04 10.57
CA ASP A 89 -13.67 22.48 9.47
C ASP A 89 -12.75 22.87 8.31
N GLU A 90 -12.55 21.95 7.36
CA GLU A 90 -11.75 22.17 6.15
C GLU A 90 -12.20 23.42 5.39
N LEU A 91 -13.51 23.73 5.41
CA LEU A 91 -14.07 24.88 4.71
C LEU A 91 -13.68 26.22 5.35
N SER A 92 -13.12 26.20 6.56
CA SER A 92 -12.55 27.39 7.21
C SER A 92 -11.19 27.79 6.63
N LEU A 93 -10.53 26.92 5.87
CA LEU A 93 -9.27 27.23 5.22
C LEU A 93 -9.47 28.13 4.00
N PRO A 94 -8.61 29.15 3.79
CA PRO A 94 -8.63 29.90 2.56
C PRO A 94 -8.22 28.99 1.40
N VAL A 95 -9.06 28.95 0.36
CA VAL A 95 -8.72 28.28 -0.90
C VAL A 95 -7.53 29.01 -1.52
N LEU A 96 -6.40 28.30 -1.65
CA LEU A 96 -5.19 28.86 -2.24
C LEU A 96 -5.30 28.93 -3.77
N ASP A 97 -5.73 27.83 -4.40
CA ASP A 97 -5.92 27.70 -5.85
C ASP A 97 -6.89 26.55 -6.13
N THR A 98 -7.50 26.55 -7.31
CA THR A 98 -8.35 25.47 -7.82
C THR A 98 -7.76 24.91 -9.10
N VAL A 99 -7.37 23.64 -9.06
CA VAL A 99 -6.81 22.94 -10.21
C VAL A 99 -7.88 22.02 -10.82
N ALA A 100 -8.29 22.33 -12.05
CA ALA A 100 -9.13 21.46 -12.87
C ALA A 100 -8.30 20.82 -13.99
N ALA A 101 -8.35 19.49 -14.10
CA ALA A 101 -7.60 18.74 -15.09
C ALA A 101 -8.49 17.68 -15.75
N THR A 102 -8.56 17.70 -17.07
CA THR A 102 -9.20 16.63 -17.86
C THR A 102 -8.11 15.82 -18.54
N VAL A 103 -8.11 14.51 -18.35
CA VAL A 103 -7.22 13.63 -19.12
C VAL A 103 -8.00 12.99 -20.24
N SER A 104 -7.49 13.05 -21.46
CA SER A 104 -8.11 12.38 -22.61
C SER A 104 -7.10 11.55 -23.39
N PHE A 105 -7.56 10.40 -23.87
CA PHE A 105 -6.82 9.48 -24.73
C PHE A 105 -7.81 8.59 -25.46
N SER A 106 -7.34 7.84 -26.46
CA SER A 106 -8.17 6.92 -27.24
C SER A 106 -7.61 5.51 -27.17
N TRP A 107 -8.48 4.55 -26.83
CA TRP A 107 -8.17 3.13 -26.92
C TRP A 107 -8.16 2.69 -28.38
N ARG A 108 -7.16 1.91 -28.76
CA ARG A 108 -7.05 1.24 -30.05
C ARG A 108 -6.94 -0.26 -29.81
N THR A 109 -7.83 -1.03 -30.42
CA THR A 109 -7.79 -2.50 -30.36
C THR A 109 -6.53 -3.00 -31.06
N ALA A 110 -5.68 -3.72 -30.34
CA ALA A 110 -4.48 -4.35 -30.87
C ALA A 110 -4.77 -5.77 -31.39
N GLY A 111 -5.77 -6.46 -30.82
CA GLY A 111 -6.20 -7.80 -31.25
C GLY A 111 -6.48 -8.73 -30.08
N SER A 112 -6.77 -9.99 -30.38
CA SER A 112 -7.08 -11.02 -29.38
C SER A 112 -5.82 -11.64 -28.77
N VAL A 113 -5.89 -11.97 -27.48
CA VAL A 113 -4.89 -12.77 -26.78
C VAL A 113 -5.29 -14.24 -26.90
N THR A 114 -4.33 -15.11 -27.21
CA THR A 114 -4.57 -16.56 -27.38
C THR A 114 -3.62 -17.38 -26.52
N LEU A 115 -3.77 -18.70 -26.50
CA LEU A 115 -2.78 -19.62 -25.92
C LEU A 115 -2.04 -20.35 -27.05
N ASP A 116 -0.72 -20.49 -26.93
CA ASP A 116 0.04 -21.41 -27.77
C ASP A 116 -0.20 -22.88 -27.36
N PRO A 117 0.30 -23.87 -28.13
CA PRO A 117 0.13 -25.29 -27.78
C PRO A 117 0.68 -25.70 -26.41
N ALA A 118 1.57 -24.90 -25.81
CA ALA A 118 2.09 -25.13 -24.46
C ALA A 118 1.24 -24.47 -23.36
N GLY A 119 0.11 -23.85 -23.71
CA GLY A 119 -0.77 -23.14 -22.79
C GLY A 119 -0.22 -21.79 -22.35
N ILE A 120 0.70 -21.18 -23.11
CA ILE A 120 1.32 -19.91 -22.77
C ILE A 120 0.63 -18.77 -23.53
N PRO A 121 0.30 -17.63 -22.88
CA PRO A 121 -0.34 -16.50 -23.54
C PRO A 121 0.48 -15.94 -24.72
N CYS A 122 -0.17 -15.82 -25.86
CA CYS A 122 0.30 -15.14 -27.06
C CYS A 122 -0.47 -13.84 -27.26
N PHE A 123 0.27 -12.78 -27.57
CA PHE A 123 -0.26 -11.42 -27.70
C PHE A 123 -0.09 -10.93 -29.13
N PRO A 124 -0.99 -10.03 -29.61
CA PRO A 124 -0.77 -9.31 -30.86
C PRO A 124 0.50 -8.45 -30.76
N ALA A 125 1.10 -8.14 -31.91
CA ALA A 125 2.28 -7.26 -31.96
C ALA A 125 1.92 -5.85 -31.45
N LEU A 126 2.74 -5.30 -30.57
CA LEU A 126 2.59 -3.96 -30.01
C LEU A 126 3.81 -3.09 -30.36
N PRO A 127 3.65 -1.75 -30.41
CA PRO A 127 4.76 -0.82 -30.58
C PRO A 127 5.65 -0.71 -29.33
N HIS A 128 6.94 -0.45 -29.53
CA HIS A 128 7.91 -0.11 -28.48
C HIS A 128 7.79 1.37 -28.09
N VAL A 129 6.68 1.73 -27.45
CA VAL A 129 6.40 3.09 -26.97
C VAL A 129 5.81 3.05 -25.57
N PRO A 130 5.91 4.15 -24.81
CA PRO A 130 5.16 4.33 -23.57
C PRO A 130 3.66 4.39 -23.83
N GLY A 131 2.86 3.89 -22.89
CA GLY A 131 1.41 3.97 -23.02
C GLY A 131 0.64 3.26 -21.92
N LEU A 132 -0.67 3.22 -22.12
CA LEU A 132 -1.61 2.40 -21.38
C LEU A 132 -1.96 1.16 -22.20
N TYR A 133 -2.30 0.08 -21.53
CA TYR A 133 -2.91 -1.10 -22.13
C TYR A 133 -4.12 -1.55 -21.30
N ARG A 134 -5.04 -2.24 -21.96
CA ARG A 134 -6.27 -2.76 -21.40
C ARG A 134 -6.51 -4.18 -21.91
N PHE A 135 -6.80 -5.11 -21.00
CA PHE A 135 -7.37 -6.42 -21.32
C PHE A 135 -8.87 -6.39 -21.04
N ASP A 136 -9.66 -6.80 -22.02
CA ASP A 136 -11.09 -7.02 -21.92
C ASP A 136 -11.35 -8.52 -21.94
N PHE A 137 -11.87 -9.08 -20.84
CA PHE A 137 -12.24 -10.48 -20.69
C PHE A 137 -13.74 -10.59 -20.95
N GLU A 138 -14.10 -11.25 -22.04
CA GLU A 138 -15.50 -11.49 -22.38
C GLU A 138 -16.15 -12.47 -21.38
N PRO A 139 -17.41 -12.28 -20.99
CA PRO A 139 -18.09 -13.19 -20.08
C PRO A 139 -18.12 -14.63 -20.63
N LEU A 140 -17.79 -15.63 -19.79
CA LEU A 140 -17.95 -17.05 -20.16
C LEU A 140 -19.43 -17.47 -20.22
N SER A 141 -20.28 -16.74 -19.49
CA SER A 141 -21.74 -16.93 -19.43
C SER A 141 -22.42 -15.59 -19.70
N GLY A 142 -23.52 -15.59 -20.46
CA GLY A 142 -24.19 -14.36 -20.91
C GLY A 142 -24.68 -13.42 -19.80
N ASP A 143 -24.85 -13.92 -18.57
CA ASP A 143 -25.34 -13.15 -17.42
C ASP A 143 -24.22 -12.48 -16.59
N SER A 144 -22.96 -12.77 -16.91
CA SER A 144 -21.82 -12.18 -16.18
C SER A 144 -21.36 -10.87 -16.81
N LEU A 145 -20.97 -9.90 -15.99
CA LEU A 145 -20.34 -8.68 -16.49
C LEU A 145 -18.95 -8.98 -17.08
N PRO A 146 -18.53 -8.27 -18.14
CA PRO A 146 -17.17 -8.36 -18.64
C PRO A 146 -16.20 -7.93 -17.55
N SER A 147 -15.02 -8.54 -17.52
CA SER A 147 -13.95 -8.13 -16.61
C SER A 147 -12.90 -7.35 -17.38
N ILE A 148 -12.33 -6.30 -16.77
CA ILE A 148 -11.29 -5.49 -17.42
C ILE A 148 -10.09 -5.29 -16.52
N TYR A 149 -8.90 -5.29 -17.11
CA TYR A 149 -7.67 -4.92 -16.43
C TYR A 149 -6.97 -3.82 -17.22
N ILE A 150 -6.58 -2.74 -16.55
CA ILE A 150 -5.89 -1.61 -17.15
C ILE A 150 -4.51 -1.50 -16.51
N GLY A 151 -3.49 -1.13 -17.28
CA GLY A 151 -2.24 -0.70 -16.67
C GLY A 151 -1.38 0.14 -17.60
N GLU A 152 -0.25 0.60 -17.05
CA GLU A 152 0.71 1.44 -17.76
C GLU A 152 2.05 0.75 -18.02
N SER A 153 2.76 1.24 -19.04
CA SER A 153 4.17 0.90 -19.21
C SER A 153 4.95 1.98 -19.96
N ILE A 154 6.26 2.01 -19.71
CA ILE A 154 7.22 2.75 -20.55
C ILE A 154 7.48 2.06 -21.88
N ASP A 155 7.19 0.75 -21.99
CA ASP A 155 7.33 -0.03 -23.23
C ASP A 155 6.22 -1.09 -23.29
N LEU A 156 5.20 -0.81 -24.11
CA LEU A 156 4.03 -1.67 -24.29
C LEU A 156 4.39 -3.07 -24.81
N ALA A 157 5.31 -3.17 -25.78
CA ALA A 157 5.74 -4.45 -26.34
C ALA A 157 6.50 -5.29 -25.31
N LYS A 158 7.40 -4.68 -24.53
CA LYS A 158 8.10 -5.37 -23.44
C LYS A 158 7.12 -5.83 -22.36
N ARG A 159 6.09 -5.02 -22.06
CA ARG A 159 5.12 -5.31 -21.00
C ARG A 159 4.33 -6.59 -21.25
N VAL A 160 3.88 -6.84 -22.48
CA VAL A 160 3.19 -8.10 -22.83
C VAL A 160 4.12 -9.31 -22.75
N GLY A 161 5.40 -9.13 -23.07
CA GLY A 161 6.44 -10.14 -22.84
C GLY A 161 6.59 -10.54 -21.37
N ASN A 162 6.44 -9.58 -20.43
CA ASN A 162 6.47 -9.88 -19.00
C ASN A 162 5.28 -10.75 -18.56
N TYR A 163 4.09 -10.53 -19.12
CA TYR A 163 2.93 -11.40 -18.86
C TYR A 163 3.14 -12.79 -19.43
N ARG A 164 3.62 -12.90 -20.67
CA ARG A 164 3.93 -14.19 -21.30
C ARG A 164 4.86 -15.05 -20.43
N ASN A 165 5.94 -14.44 -19.93
CA ASN A 165 7.03 -15.14 -19.25
C ASN A 165 6.90 -15.16 -17.71
N ALA A 166 5.79 -14.70 -17.14
CA ALA A 166 5.64 -14.53 -15.69
C ALA A 166 5.77 -15.84 -14.89
N LYS A 167 5.56 -17.02 -15.51
CA LYS A 167 5.71 -18.33 -14.86
C LYS A 167 7.17 -18.68 -14.55
N THR A 168 8.11 -18.27 -15.40
CA THR A 168 9.54 -18.55 -15.28
C THR A 168 10.30 -17.44 -14.58
N ASP A 169 9.73 -16.24 -14.52
CA ASP A 169 10.29 -15.12 -13.79
C ASP A 169 10.24 -15.37 -12.27
N ARG A 170 11.43 -15.53 -11.66
CA ARG A 170 11.62 -15.66 -10.20
C ARG A 170 11.51 -14.31 -9.49
N SER A 171 11.26 -13.21 -10.21
CA SER A 171 11.10 -11.88 -9.63
C SER A 171 9.82 -11.76 -8.79
N ARG A 172 9.83 -10.83 -7.83
CA ARG A 172 8.70 -10.49 -6.93
C ARG A 172 7.53 -9.79 -7.67
N GLN A 173 7.43 -9.85 -8.99
CA GLN A 173 6.39 -9.18 -9.78
C GLN A 173 5.02 -9.89 -9.64
N ARG A 174 4.40 -9.75 -8.46
CA ARG A 174 3.11 -10.34 -8.09
C ARG A 174 2.01 -10.04 -9.11
N THR A 175 1.96 -8.80 -9.64
CA THR A 175 0.95 -8.38 -10.62
C THR A 175 1.07 -9.14 -11.93
N SER A 176 2.27 -9.26 -12.51
CA SER A 176 2.46 -9.97 -13.78
C SER A 176 2.09 -11.45 -13.67
N ARG A 177 2.42 -12.09 -12.55
CA ARG A 177 2.02 -13.48 -12.28
C ARG A 177 0.51 -13.63 -12.11
N ARG A 178 -0.13 -12.69 -11.42
CA ARG A 178 -1.60 -12.68 -11.24
C ARG A 178 -2.30 -12.56 -12.60
N ILE A 179 -1.94 -11.55 -13.39
CA ILE A 179 -2.56 -11.32 -14.71
C ILE A 179 -2.27 -12.46 -15.67
N HIS A 180 -1.05 -13.04 -15.66
CA HIS A 180 -0.76 -14.26 -16.41
C HIS A 180 -1.72 -15.40 -16.04
N LYS A 181 -1.91 -15.65 -14.74
CA LYS A 181 -2.82 -16.70 -14.27
C LYS A 181 -4.25 -16.45 -14.73
N GLU A 182 -4.73 -15.20 -14.65
CA GLU A 182 -6.08 -14.85 -15.12
C GLU A 182 -6.24 -15.05 -16.62
N LEU A 183 -5.27 -14.61 -17.44
CA LEU A 183 -5.28 -14.84 -18.89
C LEU A 183 -5.34 -16.33 -19.23
N VAL A 184 -4.45 -17.12 -18.65
CA VAL A 184 -4.41 -18.57 -18.90
C VAL A 184 -5.70 -19.23 -18.47
N SER A 185 -6.17 -18.94 -17.27
CA SER A 185 -7.41 -19.50 -16.74
C SER A 185 -8.59 -19.16 -17.65
N HIS A 186 -8.78 -17.89 -18.00
CA HIS A 186 -9.91 -17.47 -18.80
C HIS A 186 -9.91 -18.11 -20.20
N LEU A 187 -8.78 -18.07 -20.89
CA LEU A 187 -8.63 -18.64 -22.23
C LEU A 187 -8.75 -20.17 -22.23
N SER A 188 -8.26 -20.87 -21.20
CA SER A 188 -8.37 -22.33 -21.11
C SER A 188 -9.82 -22.82 -20.90
N HIS A 189 -10.69 -21.97 -20.39
CA HIS A 189 -12.13 -22.26 -20.25
C HIS A 189 -12.93 -21.83 -21.50
N GLY A 190 -12.27 -21.52 -22.61
CA GLY A 190 -12.92 -21.12 -23.86
C GLY A 190 -13.34 -19.65 -23.93
N GLY A 191 -12.91 -18.84 -22.97
CA GLY A 191 -13.15 -17.39 -22.98
C GLY A 191 -12.33 -16.65 -24.02
N SER A 192 -12.72 -15.41 -24.29
CA SER A 192 -12.05 -14.51 -25.23
C SER A 192 -11.47 -13.32 -24.48
N VAL A 193 -10.25 -12.93 -24.85
CA VAL A 193 -9.59 -11.74 -24.30
C VAL A 193 -9.14 -10.83 -25.42
N THR A 194 -9.58 -9.56 -25.38
CA THR A 194 -9.14 -8.52 -26.30
C THR A 194 -8.11 -7.60 -25.63
N LEU A 195 -7.04 -7.27 -26.35
CA LEU A 195 -6.04 -6.30 -25.93
C LEU A 195 -6.22 -4.98 -26.68
N SER A 196 -6.27 -3.89 -25.92
CA SER A 196 -6.30 -2.52 -26.45
C SER A 196 -5.18 -1.68 -25.85
N ILE A 197 -4.70 -0.65 -26.58
CA ILE A 197 -3.65 0.26 -26.13
C ILE A 197 -4.02 1.73 -26.33
N ALA A 198 -3.42 2.60 -25.54
CA ALA A 198 -3.41 4.04 -25.78
C ALA A 198 -1.96 4.54 -25.67
N SER A 199 -1.42 5.10 -26.75
CA SER A 199 -0.02 5.56 -26.84
C SER A 199 0.12 7.08 -26.84
N SER A 200 -0.98 7.81 -26.63
CA SER A 200 -1.02 9.27 -26.56
C SER A 200 -2.09 9.69 -25.56
N ALA A 201 -1.80 10.72 -24.75
CA ALA A 201 -2.76 11.36 -23.86
C ALA A 201 -2.58 12.88 -23.87
N SER A 202 -3.62 13.62 -23.50
CA SER A 202 -3.58 15.08 -23.36
C SER A 202 -4.21 15.54 -22.04
N LEU A 203 -3.75 16.69 -21.54
CA LEU A 203 -4.23 17.34 -20.33
C LEU A 203 -5.04 18.59 -20.70
N GLY A 204 -6.24 18.70 -20.15
CA GLY A 204 -7.24 19.71 -20.47
C GLY A 204 -6.92 21.14 -20.04
N VAL A 205 -5.80 21.39 -19.35
CA VAL A 205 -5.31 22.76 -19.15
C VAL A 205 -4.67 23.21 -20.48
N GLY A 206 -5.52 23.65 -21.42
CA GLY A 206 -5.11 24.11 -22.75
C GLY A 206 -4.93 23.04 -23.82
N GLY A 207 -5.33 21.78 -23.57
CA GLY A 207 -5.20 20.67 -24.53
C GLY A 207 -3.75 20.25 -24.78
N ALA A 208 -2.83 20.62 -23.89
CA ALA A 208 -1.42 20.29 -24.02
C ALA A 208 -1.23 18.77 -24.04
N GLN A 209 -0.46 18.27 -25.01
CA GLN A 209 -0.13 16.85 -25.05
C GLN A 209 0.72 16.47 -23.83
N MET A 210 0.37 15.33 -23.24
CA MET A 210 1.13 14.75 -22.14
C MET A 210 2.21 13.86 -22.72
N ASP A 211 3.45 14.06 -22.25
CA ASP A 211 4.53 13.15 -22.57
C ASP A 211 4.40 11.87 -21.73
N LEU A 212 3.93 10.79 -22.37
CA LEU A 212 3.78 9.50 -21.72
C LEU A 212 5.11 8.85 -21.32
N ARG A 213 6.27 9.44 -21.61
CA ARG A 213 7.54 9.02 -20.97
C ARG A 213 7.56 9.35 -19.48
N TRP A 214 6.78 10.32 -19.02
CA TRP A 214 6.69 10.68 -17.61
C TRP A 214 5.78 9.71 -16.83
N THR A 215 6.29 9.19 -15.72
CA THR A 215 5.53 8.26 -14.86
C THR A 215 4.27 8.90 -14.28
N SER A 216 4.33 10.18 -13.91
CA SER A 216 3.15 10.93 -13.44
C SER A 216 2.07 11.02 -14.50
N ALA A 217 2.45 11.30 -15.76
CA ALA A 217 1.52 11.36 -16.88
C ALA A 217 0.81 10.01 -17.11
N ARG A 218 1.58 8.91 -17.12
CA ARG A 218 1.00 7.56 -17.27
C ARG A 218 0.09 7.17 -16.11
N ARG A 219 0.51 7.42 -14.87
CA ARG A 219 -0.29 7.11 -13.67
C ARG A 219 -1.58 7.92 -13.61
N MET A 220 -1.53 9.19 -13.96
CA MET A 220 -2.74 10.03 -14.00
C MET A 220 -3.74 9.48 -15.02
N ALA A 221 -3.27 9.10 -16.22
CA ALA A 221 -4.13 8.54 -17.24
C ALA A 221 -4.65 7.13 -16.90
N GLU A 222 -3.83 6.27 -16.28
CA GLU A 222 -4.24 4.97 -15.76
C GLU A 222 -5.33 5.11 -14.70
N ASN A 223 -5.12 5.95 -13.68
CA ASN A 223 -6.08 6.16 -12.60
C ASN A 223 -7.39 6.74 -13.13
N ALA A 224 -7.33 7.69 -14.07
CA ALA A 224 -8.52 8.21 -14.73
C ALA A 224 -9.29 7.10 -15.45
N ALA A 225 -8.59 6.19 -16.14
CA ALA A 225 -9.20 5.06 -16.84
C ALA A 225 -9.86 4.05 -15.90
N VAL A 226 -9.19 3.72 -14.80
CA VAL A 226 -9.68 2.80 -13.76
C VAL A 226 -10.93 3.39 -13.09
N LEU A 227 -10.87 4.65 -12.66
CA LEU A 227 -11.97 5.33 -12.02
C LEU A 227 -13.20 5.42 -12.94
N LEU A 228 -13.02 5.82 -14.20
CA LEU A 228 -14.12 5.85 -15.18
C LEU A 228 -14.75 4.46 -15.38
N ALA A 229 -13.92 3.41 -15.47
CA ALA A 229 -14.41 2.05 -15.57
C ALA A 229 -15.27 1.64 -14.37
N GLN A 230 -14.82 1.96 -13.15
CA GLN A 230 -15.56 1.71 -11.91
C GLN A 230 -16.89 2.50 -11.86
N MET A 231 -16.85 3.80 -12.17
CA MET A 231 -18.04 4.68 -12.13
C MET A 231 -19.12 4.28 -13.13
N THR A 232 -18.75 3.74 -14.29
CA THR A 232 -19.75 3.30 -15.27
C THR A 232 -20.50 2.03 -14.86
N GLY A 233 -19.94 1.22 -13.97
CA GLY A 233 -20.56 -0.03 -13.49
C GLY A 233 -20.79 -1.12 -14.55
N ARG A 234 -20.28 -0.95 -15.78
CA ARG A 234 -20.53 -1.87 -16.91
C ARG A 234 -19.55 -3.04 -17.00
N ALA A 235 -18.52 -3.04 -16.16
CA ALA A 235 -17.51 -4.09 -16.14
C ALA A 235 -16.94 -4.27 -14.74
N LYS A 236 -16.53 -5.48 -14.41
CA LYS A 236 -15.76 -5.78 -13.20
C LYS A 236 -14.30 -5.39 -13.41
N VAL A 237 -13.82 -4.40 -12.67
CA VAL A 237 -12.42 -3.95 -12.76
C VAL A 237 -11.51 -4.85 -11.92
N LEU A 238 -10.46 -5.41 -12.53
CA LEU A 238 -9.50 -6.34 -11.90
C LEU A 238 -8.29 -5.65 -11.26
N ASN A 239 -8.13 -4.33 -11.49
CA ASN A 239 -7.18 -3.51 -10.77
C ASN A 239 -7.52 -3.58 -9.29
N ILE A 240 -6.53 -3.95 -8.47
CA ILE A 240 -6.68 -3.88 -7.02
C ILE A 240 -6.25 -2.47 -6.66
N ASP A 241 -7.21 -1.59 -6.41
CA ASP A 241 -6.93 -0.38 -5.66
C ASP A 241 -6.60 -0.83 -4.25
N ALA A 242 -5.36 -0.58 -3.81
CA ALA A 242 -4.89 -1.03 -2.51
C ALA A 242 -5.68 -0.43 -1.33
N ASP A 243 -6.52 0.59 -1.58
CA ASP A 243 -7.13 1.42 -0.55
C ASP A 243 -8.68 1.37 -0.52
N LEU A 244 -9.35 0.66 -1.44
CA LEU A 244 -10.83 0.65 -1.53
C LEU A 244 -11.52 -0.59 -0.92
N SER A 245 -10.81 -1.38 -0.11
CA SER A 245 -11.46 -2.54 0.53
C SER A 245 -12.42 -2.19 1.68
N ASP A 246 -12.58 -0.93 2.07
CA ASP A 246 -13.45 -0.53 3.21
C ASP A 246 -14.19 0.82 3.07
N ALA A 247 -14.34 1.38 1.86
CA ALA A 247 -15.12 2.63 1.71
C ALA A 247 -16.63 2.33 1.57
N PRO A 248 -17.50 2.88 2.43
CA PRO A 248 -18.95 2.75 2.26
C PRO A 248 -19.39 3.49 0.99
N ILE A 249 -20.23 2.82 0.20
CA ILE A 249 -20.90 3.39 -0.96
C ILE A 249 -21.83 4.49 -0.44
N PHE A 250 -21.53 5.75 -0.77
CA PHE A 250 -22.51 6.83 -0.62
C PHE A 250 -23.47 6.74 -1.80
N GLU A 251 -24.68 6.23 -1.54
CA GLU A 251 -25.83 6.43 -2.42
C GLU A 251 -26.22 7.91 -2.35
N SER A 252 -26.29 8.55 -3.51
CA SER A 252 -26.88 9.88 -3.68
C SER A 252 -28.34 9.74 -4.07
N ASP A 253 -29.22 10.33 -3.25
CA ASP A 253 -30.66 10.56 -3.51
C ASP A 253 -30.93 11.33 -4.81
#